data_AF-A0A952IQ75-F1
#
_entry.id   AF-A0A952IQ75-F1
#
_cell.length_a   1.000
_cell.length_b   1.000
_cell.length_c   1.000
_cell.angle_alpha   90.00
_cell.angle_beta   90.00
_cell.angle_gamma   90.00
#
_symmetry.space_group_name_H-M   'P 1'
#
loop_
_entity.id
_entity.type
_entity.pdbx_description
1 polymer ?
#
loop_
_entity_poly.entity_id
_entity_poly.type
_entity_poly.pdbx_seq_one_letter_code
_entity_poly.pdbx_strand_id
1 'polypeptide(L)'
;MRSERHCGFTLIEMLTVIGILAVIATFTIPKILDVQANSKSNAIAKEAAMMMNQAFMKLQYEQGASANTKPVDLMSYLNYTEQINSFAVLVDNHEGLADQDCGAPANCWRLHNGATIKTYDVTFGGTDSTNAIYFQIDPDGVYGGSTTGPSKAINMFQYYDGALTDYAHVKSGTYVDGSAVGACPSCNPTWFNGW
;
A
#
# COMPACT_ATOMS: atom_id res chain seq x y z
N MET A 1 31.68 57.84 -20.72
CA MET A 1 30.95 56.58 -20.44
C MET A 1 29.51 56.77 -20.85
N ARG A 2 29.00 55.99 -21.82
CA ARG A 2 27.63 56.08 -22.32
C ARG A 2 26.77 55.17 -21.44
N SER A 3 25.77 55.74 -20.76
CA SER A 3 24.82 54.98 -19.93
C SER A 3 23.89 54.16 -20.84
N GLU A 4 23.84 52.85 -20.63
CA GLU A 4 22.87 51.98 -21.27
C GLU A 4 21.50 52.21 -20.62
N ARG A 5 20.48 52.53 -21.44
CA ARG A 5 19.10 52.62 -20.98
C ARG A 5 18.56 51.20 -20.79
N HIS A 6 18.30 50.80 -19.55
CA HIS A 6 17.53 49.60 -19.27
C HIS A 6 16.06 49.86 -19.63
N CYS A 7 15.54 49.14 -20.63
CA CYS A 7 14.12 49.16 -20.96
C CYS A 7 13.36 48.44 -19.84
N GLY A 8 12.42 49.13 -19.18
CA GLY A 8 11.59 48.55 -18.14
C GLY A 8 10.41 47.76 -18.72
N PHE A 9 9.91 46.78 -17.97
CA PHE A 9 8.70 46.03 -18.33
C PHE A 9 7.45 46.93 -18.26
N THR A 10 6.55 46.77 -19.23
CA THR A 10 5.26 47.46 -19.25
C THR A 10 4.28 46.84 -18.26
N LEU A 11 3.30 47.63 -17.80
CA LEU A 11 2.28 47.16 -16.86
C LEU A 11 1.42 46.03 -17.46
N ILE A 12 1.17 46.07 -18.78
CA ILE A 12 0.39 45.04 -19.48
C ILE A 12 1.17 43.72 -19.61
N GLU A 13 2.49 43.77 -19.79
CA GLU A 13 3.34 42.56 -19.78
C GLU A 13 3.29 41.89 -18.41
N MET A 14 3.39 42.66 -17.32
CA MET A 14 3.27 42.11 -15.97
C MET A 14 1.88 41.52 -15.71
N LEU A 15 0.80 42.20 -16.14
CA LEU A 15 -0.57 41.69 -16.00
C LEU A 15 -0.78 40.38 -16.78
N THR A 16 -0.24 40.31 -18.00
CA THR A 16 -0.35 39.12 -18.86
C THR A 16 0.41 37.94 -18.27
N VAL A 17 1.64 38.17 -17.76
CA VAL A 17 2.44 37.13 -17.09
C VAL A 17 1.74 36.60 -15.85
N ILE A 18 1.22 37.48 -14.98
CA ILE A 18 0.48 37.08 -13.79
C ILE A 18 -0.78 36.29 -14.16
N GLY A 19 -1.51 36.72 -15.20
CA GLY A 19 -2.68 36.00 -15.71
C GLY A 19 -2.34 34.58 -16.18
N ILE A 20 -1.26 34.42 -16.94
CA ILE A 20 -0.80 33.09 -17.41
C ILE A 20 -0.35 32.22 -16.23
N LEU A 21 0.41 32.77 -15.29
CA LEU A 21 0.86 32.04 -14.09
C LEU A 21 -0.32 31.56 -13.23
N ALA A 22 -1.35 32.40 -13.07
CA ALA A 22 -2.55 32.04 -12.34
C ALA A 22 -3.28 30.85 -13.00
N VAL A 23 -3.47 30.89 -14.32
CA VAL A 23 -4.11 29.79 -15.05
C VAL A 23 -3.31 28.49 -14.93
N ILE A 24 -1.98 28.55 -15.11
CA ILE A 24 -1.14 27.35 -14.99
C ILE A 24 -1.20 26.78 -13.55
N ALA A 25 -1.09 27.64 -12.54
CA ALA A 25 -1.12 27.23 -11.13
C ALA A 25 -2.39 26.47 -10.75
N THR A 26 -3.56 26.87 -11.28
CA THR A 26 -4.83 26.20 -10.97
C THR A 26 -4.88 24.73 -11.41
N PHE A 27 -4.16 24.36 -12.47
CA PHE A 27 -4.13 22.98 -12.96
C PHE A 27 -2.94 22.17 -12.46
N THR A 28 -1.82 22.83 -12.13
CA THR A 28 -0.59 22.14 -11.72
C THR A 28 -0.55 21.84 -10.23
N ILE A 29 -1.11 22.69 -9.37
CA ILE A 29 -1.08 22.52 -7.90
C ILE A 29 -1.81 21.23 -7.45
N PRO A 30 -3.04 20.92 -7.91
CA PRO A 30 -3.71 19.68 -7.48
C PRO A 30 -2.92 18.43 -7.89
N LYS A 31 -2.43 18.41 -9.13
CA LYS A 31 -1.70 17.25 -9.67
C LYS A 31 -0.40 16.98 -8.93
N ILE A 32 0.36 18.00 -8.54
CA ILE A 32 1.62 17.78 -7.79
C ILE A 32 1.33 17.22 -6.39
N LEU A 33 0.23 17.63 -5.75
CA LEU A 33 -0.18 17.09 -4.46
C LEU A 33 -0.60 15.62 -4.58
N ASP A 34 -1.39 15.28 -5.61
CA ASP A 34 -1.81 13.89 -5.86
C ASP A 34 -0.60 12.97 -6.11
N VAL A 35 0.37 13.42 -6.93
CA VAL A 35 1.60 12.66 -7.19
C VAL A 35 2.43 12.47 -5.92
N GLN A 36 2.54 13.49 -5.08
CA GLN A 36 3.26 13.38 -3.81
C GLN A 36 2.56 12.41 -2.84
N ALA A 37 1.24 12.48 -2.73
CA ALA A 37 0.46 11.57 -1.90
C ALA A 37 0.62 10.11 -2.38
N ASN A 38 0.46 9.86 -3.67
CA ASN A 38 0.61 8.53 -4.25
C ASN A 38 2.03 7.98 -4.07
N SER A 39 3.05 8.81 -4.30
CA SER A 39 4.45 8.41 -4.08
C SER A 39 4.71 8.06 -2.62
N LYS A 40 4.12 8.79 -1.68
CA LYS A 40 4.23 8.51 -0.24
C LYS A 40 3.53 7.20 0.10
N SER A 41 2.28 7.00 -0.32
CA SER A 41 1.54 5.75 -0.07
C SER A 41 2.27 4.53 -0.65
N ASN A 42 2.80 4.65 -1.87
CA ASN A 42 3.62 3.61 -2.49
C ASN A 42 4.88 3.28 -1.68
N ALA A 43 5.59 4.29 -1.17
CA ALA A 43 6.78 4.06 -0.35
C ALA A 43 6.44 3.39 0.99
N ILE A 44 5.39 3.87 1.67
CA ILE A 44 4.92 3.32 2.95
C ILE A 44 4.47 1.86 2.78
N ALA A 45 3.68 1.58 1.73
CA ALA A 45 3.23 0.23 1.44
C ALA A 45 4.41 -0.71 1.15
N LYS A 46 5.40 -0.27 0.38
CA LYS A 46 6.59 -1.08 0.09
C LYS A 46 7.44 -1.34 1.34
N GLU A 47 7.60 -0.35 2.20
CA GLU A 47 8.27 -0.52 3.49
C GLU A 47 7.52 -1.56 4.35
N ALA A 48 6.20 -1.43 4.49
CA ALA A 48 5.37 -2.36 5.25
C ALA A 48 5.43 -3.78 4.70
N ALA A 49 5.38 -3.94 3.38
CA ALA A 49 5.48 -5.24 2.72
C ALA A 49 6.87 -5.87 2.91
N MET A 50 7.94 -5.06 2.83
CA MET A 50 9.29 -5.53 3.13
C MET A 50 9.45 -5.94 4.59
N MET A 51 8.86 -5.21 5.54
CA MET A 51 8.88 -5.59 6.96
C MET A 51 8.21 -6.95 7.17
N MET A 52 7.07 -7.20 6.51
CA MET A 52 6.40 -8.50 6.53
C MET A 52 7.27 -9.63 5.96
N ASN A 53 7.94 -9.39 4.84
CA ASN A 53 8.85 -10.38 4.27
C ASN A 53 10.05 -10.64 5.19
N GLN A 54 10.62 -9.60 5.81
CA GLN A 54 11.70 -9.77 6.80
C GLN A 54 11.23 -10.56 8.03
N ALA A 55 10.00 -10.32 8.50
CA ALA A 55 9.38 -11.10 9.56
C ALA A 55 9.22 -12.57 9.18
N PHE A 56 8.81 -12.86 7.93
CA PHE A 56 8.75 -14.23 7.42
C PHE A 56 10.12 -14.88 7.33
N MET A 57 11.14 -14.20 6.79
CA MET A 57 12.52 -14.70 6.77
C MET A 57 13.04 -15.01 8.17
N LYS A 58 12.70 -14.19 9.16
CA LYS A 58 13.07 -14.41 10.56
C LYS A 58 12.36 -15.64 11.15
N LEU A 59 11.04 -15.78 10.94
CA LEU A 59 10.29 -16.97 11.33
C LEU A 59 10.90 -18.24 10.71
N GLN A 60 11.23 -18.18 9.42
CA GLN A 60 11.80 -19.30 8.69
C GLN A 60 13.19 -19.71 9.23
N TYR A 61 13.99 -18.74 9.67
CA TYR A 61 15.30 -18.99 10.29
C TYR A 61 15.18 -19.57 11.71
N GLU A 62 14.27 -19.07 12.54
CA GLU A 62 14.20 -19.45 13.96
C GLU A 62 13.40 -20.73 14.22
N GLN A 63 12.26 -20.91 13.54
CA GLN A 63 11.32 -21.98 13.82
C GLN A 63 11.03 -22.86 12.59
N GLY A 64 11.27 -22.33 11.39
CA GLY A 64 10.81 -22.93 10.15
C GLY A 64 9.33 -22.64 9.91
N ALA A 65 8.99 -22.20 8.70
CA ALA A 65 7.59 -22.09 8.30
C ALA A 65 6.98 -23.49 8.10
N SER A 66 5.66 -23.59 8.28
CA SER A 66 4.90 -24.81 8.00
C SER A 66 3.70 -24.50 7.13
N ALA A 67 3.03 -25.54 6.61
CA ALA A 67 1.77 -25.38 5.89
C ALA A 67 0.69 -24.64 6.69
N ASN A 68 0.77 -24.68 8.04
CA ASN A 68 -0.19 -24.05 8.95
C ASN A 68 0.21 -22.62 9.37
N THR A 69 1.37 -22.13 8.94
CA THR A 69 1.81 -20.76 9.28
C THR A 69 0.83 -19.75 8.69
N LYS A 70 0.44 -18.78 9.51
CA LYS A 70 -0.53 -17.72 9.23
C LYS A 70 0.13 -16.35 9.19
N PRO A 71 -0.51 -15.34 8.55
CA PRO A 71 -0.03 -13.96 8.61
C PRO A 71 0.17 -13.44 10.04
N VAL A 72 -0.69 -13.84 10.98
CA VAL A 72 -0.60 -13.38 12.37
C VAL A 72 0.66 -13.89 13.09
N ASP A 73 1.21 -15.04 12.67
CA ASP A 73 2.43 -15.59 13.27
C ASP A 73 3.65 -14.69 12.99
N LEU A 74 3.60 -13.92 11.89
CA LEU A 74 4.64 -12.95 11.51
C LEU A 74 4.62 -11.71 12.40
N MET A 75 3.51 -11.40 13.06
CA MET A 75 3.37 -10.18 13.88
C MET A 75 4.31 -10.17 15.08
N SER A 76 4.64 -11.36 15.60
CA SER A 76 5.63 -11.52 16.68
C SER A 76 7.05 -11.07 16.29
N TYR A 77 7.30 -10.96 14.99
CA TYR A 77 8.58 -10.58 14.40
C TYR A 77 8.61 -9.13 13.88
N LEU A 78 7.52 -8.38 14.05
CA LEU A 78 7.37 -7.00 13.60
C LEU A 78 7.39 -6.02 14.77
N ASN A 79 7.91 -4.82 14.49
CA ASN A 79 7.73 -3.68 15.38
C ASN A 79 6.45 -2.93 14.98
N TYR A 80 5.32 -3.32 15.56
CA TYR A 80 4.07 -2.58 15.45
C TYR A 80 3.87 -1.66 16.67
N THR A 81 3.09 -0.61 16.50
CA THR A 81 2.77 0.38 17.54
C THR A 81 1.47 0.03 18.26
N GLU A 82 0.54 -0.62 17.58
CA GLU A 82 -0.80 -0.89 18.10
C GLU A 82 -1.40 -2.15 17.43
N GLN A 83 -2.03 -3.00 18.24
CA GLN A 83 -2.92 -4.06 17.76
C GLN A 83 -4.36 -3.58 17.89
N ILE A 84 -5.13 -3.67 16.81
CA ILE A 84 -6.53 -3.28 16.75
C ILE A 84 -7.36 -4.53 16.51
N ASN A 85 -8.24 -4.84 17.47
CA ASN A 85 -9.21 -5.94 17.41
C ASN A 85 -10.60 -5.39 17.71
N SER A 86 -11.22 -4.74 16.73
CA SER A 86 -12.50 -4.05 16.91
C SER A 86 -13.31 -4.01 15.61
N PHE A 87 -14.56 -4.49 15.70
CA PHE A 87 -15.56 -4.38 14.62
C PHE A 87 -16.00 -2.93 14.34
N ALA A 88 -15.65 -1.99 15.22
CA ALA A 88 -16.00 -0.57 15.07
C ALA A 88 -14.92 0.24 14.34
N VAL A 89 -13.71 -0.31 14.18
CA VAL A 89 -12.63 0.33 13.44
C VAL A 89 -12.63 -0.23 12.03
N LEU A 90 -12.84 0.66 11.06
CA LEU A 90 -12.80 0.33 9.64
C LEU A 90 -11.43 0.68 9.06
N VAL A 91 -11.01 -0.10 8.07
CA VAL A 91 -9.83 0.10 7.22
C VAL A 91 -10.24 -0.05 5.77
N ASP A 92 -9.52 0.63 4.88
CA ASP A 92 -9.77 0.49 3.46
C ASP A 92 -9.45 -0.93 2.98
N ASN A 93 -10.33 -1.45 2.14
CA ASN A 93 -10.07 -2.69 1.40
C ASN A 93 -9.32 -2.39 0.09
N HIS A 94 -9.02 -3.42 -0.69
CA HIS A 94 -8.46 -3.25 -2.02
C HIS A 94 -9.49 -2.69 -3.02
N GLU A 95 -9.02 -2.27 -4.18
CA GLU A 95 -9.86 -1.69 -5.25
C GLU A 95 -11.05 -2.58 -5.60
N GLY A 96 -12.20 -1.94 -5.79
CA GLY A 96 -13.44 -2.58 -6.20
C GLY A 96 -14.25 -3.20 -5.06
N LEU A 97 -13.73 -3.21 -3.83
CA LEU A 97 -14.47 -3.69 -2.66
C LEU A 97 -14.76 -2.58 -1.65
N ALA A 98 -15.82 -2.81 -0.87
CA ALA A 98 -16.12 -2.03 0.31
C ALA A 98 -15.09 -2.32 1.42
N ASP A 99 -15.01 -1.37 2.34
CA ASP A 99 -14.10 -1.36 3.48
C ASP A 99 -14.33 -2.52 4.44
N GLN A 100 -13.33 -2.81 5.27
CA GLN A 100 -13.41 -3.91 6.22
C GLN A 100 -13.15 -3.44 7.64
N ASP A 101 -13.67 -4.18 8.62
CA ASP A 101 -13.39 -3.93 10.02
C ASP A 101 -12.11 -4.64 10.49
N CYS A 102 -11.59 -4.23 11.64
CA CYS A 102 -10.43 -4.84 12.29
C CYS A 102 -10.82 -5.87 13.36
N GLY A 103 -12.03 -6.44 13.30
CA GLY A 103 -12.51 -7.42 14.25
C GLY A 103 -11.99 -8.83 13.97
N ALA A 104 -11.92 -9.64 15.02
CA ALA A 104 -11.53 -11.04 14.91
C ALA A 104 -12.42 -11.82 13.91
N PRO A 105 -11.84 -12.74 13.13
CA PRO A 105 -10.45 -13.21 13.22
C PRO A 105 -9.45 -12.37 12.38
N ALA A 106 -9.88 -11.30 11.73
CA ALA A 106 -9.05 -10.49 10.84
C ALA A 106 -8.57 -9.19 11.53
N ASN A 107 -7.55 -9.34 12.40
CA ASN A 107 -7.01 -8.24 13.19
C ASN A 107 -6.16 -7.26 12.34
N CYS A 108 -6.10 -6.02 12.79
CA CYS A 108 -5.26 -4.98 12.22
C CYS A 108 -4.08 -4.62 13.13
N TRP A 109 -2.98 -4.18 12.53
CA TRP A 109 -1.73 -3.85 13.21
C TRP A 109 -1.17 -2.55 12.65
N ARG A 110 -1.08 -1.52 13.49
CA ARG A 110 -0.52 -0.23 13.05
C ARG A 110 0.99 -0.23 13.19
N LEU A 111 1.70 0.13 12.14
CA LEU A 111 3.16 0.15 12.09
C LEU A 111 3.70 1.54 12.43
N HIS A 112 5.02 1.63 12.67
CA HIS A 112 5.68 2.91 12.97
C HIS A 112 5.65 3.89 11.81
N ASN A 113 5.53 3.40 10.57
CA ASN A 113 5.45 4.24 9.37
C ASN A 113 4.03 4.75 9.09
N GLY A 114 3.07 4.45 9.97
CA GLY A 114 1.68 4.88 9.88
C GLY A 114 0.76 3.90 9.16
N ALA A 115 1.31 2.92 8.42
CA ALA A 115 0.51 1.91 7.73
C ALA A 115 -0.25 1.02 8.72
N THR A 116 -1.40 0.53 8.30
CA THR A 116 -2.13 -0.53 8.99
C THR A 116 -2.07 -1.81 8.17
N ILE A 117 -1.55 -2.88 8.77
CA ILE A 117 -1.59 -4.23 8.21
C ILE A 117 -2.84 -4.93 8.72
N LYS A 118 -3.69 -5.39 7.81
CA LYS A 118 -4.76 -6.33 8.13
C LYS A 118 -4.31 -7.76 7.83
N THR A 119 -4.39 -8.60 8.86
CA THR A 119 -4.12 -10.03 8.79
C THR A 119 -5.41 -10.81 8.62
N TYR A 120 -5.32 -11.99 8.02
CA TYR A 120 -6.45 -12.90 7.81
C TYR A 120 -6.14 -14.26 8.41
N ASP A 121 -7.18 -15.01 8.76
CA ASP A 121 -7.06 -16.36 9.31
C ASP A 121 -6.86 -17.40 8.21
N VAL A 122 -5.79 -17.24 7.44
CA VAL A 122 -5.42 -18.10 6.31
C VAL A 122 -4.06 -18.73 6.55
N THR A 123 -3.87 -19.93 6.01
CA THR A 123 -2.62 -20.66 6.08
C THR A 123 -1.98 -20.76 4.69
N PHE A 124 -0.70 -21.14 4.62
CA PHE A 124 -0.09 -21.50 3.34
C PHE A 124 -0.83 -22.66 2.67
N GLY A 125 -1.42 -23.58 3.43
CA GLY A 125 -2.16 -24.74 2.93
C GLY A 125 -1.29 -25.78 2.22
N GLY A 126 0.03 -25.63 2.30
CA GLY A 126 1.05 -26.44 1.65
C GLY A 126 2.42 -25.78 1.78
N THR A 127 3.45 -26.41 1.21
CA THR A 127 4.85 -25.92 1.28
C THR A 127 5.49 -25.78 -0.10
N ASP A 128 4.69 -25.84 -1.17
CA ASP A 128 5.18 -25.61 -2.52
C ASP A 128 5.45 -24.11 -2.74
N SER A 129 6.27 -23.77 -3.74
CA SER A 129 6.63 -22.38 -4.05
C SER A 129 5.45 -21.52 -4.53
N THR A 130 4.31 -22.13 -4.82
CA THR A 130 3.05 -21.47 -5.18
C THR A 130 2.08 -21.36 -4.01
N ASN A 131 2.38 -21.96 -2.85
CA ASN A 131 1.61 -21.73 -1.64
C ASN A 131 1.94 -20.34 -1.07
N ALA A 132 0.91 -19.57 -0.75
CA ALA A 132 1.03 -18.24 -0.21
C ALA A 132 0.09 -18.02 0.99
N ILE A 133 0.46 -17.07 1.81
CA ILE A 133 -0.46 -16.35 2.70
C ILE A 133 -0.59 -14.92 2.17
N TYR A 134 -1.70 -14.26 2.51
CA TYR A 134 -1.88 -12.86 2.15
C TYR A 134 -2.23 -12.00 3.35
N PHE A 135 -1.90 -10.73 3.21
CA PHE A 135 -2.23 -9.67 4.14
C PHE A 135 -2.50 -8.41 3.32
N GLN A 136 -3.19 -7.46 3.96
CA GLN A 136 -3.54 -6.21 3.31
C GLN A 136 -2.80 -5.06 3.99
N ILE A 137 -2.33 -4.10 3.22
CA ILE A 137 -1.66 -2.89 3.70
C ILE A 137 -2.50 -1.69 3.31
N ASP A 138 -3.07 -1.04 4.32
CA ASP A 138 -3.60 0.30 4.23
C ASP A 138 -2.45 1.29 4.50
N PRO A 139 -1.98 2.06 3.50
CA PRO A 139 -0.77 2.88 3.63
C PRO A 139 -0.95 4.12 4.50
N ASP A 140 -2.17 4.65 4.64
CA ASP A 140 -2.43 5.80 5.52
C ASP A 140 -3.05 5.38 6.86
N GLY A 141 -3.58 4.15 6.93
CA GLY A 141 -4.16 3.58 8.13
C GLY A 141 -5.43 4.31 8.57
N VAL A 142 -6.08 5.03 7.65
CA VAL A 142 -7.25 5.86 7.90
C VAL A 142 -8.35 5.51 6.90
N TYR A 143 -9.50 5.12 7.44
CA TYR A 143 -10.69 4.86 6.64
C TYR A 143 -11.08 6.03 5.71
N GLY A 144 -11.07 5.78 4.40
CA GLY A 144 -11.45 6.70 3.34
C GLY A 144 -12.88 6.56 2.83
N GLY A 145 -13.55 5.42 3.05
CA GLY A 145 -14.96 5.20 2.69
C GLY A 145 -15.27 5.22 1.19
N SER A 146 -14.25 5.06 0.35
CA SER A 146 -14.39 4.97 -1.11
C SER A 146 -14.50 3.50 -1.53
N THR A 147 -14.66 3.19 -2.81
CA THR A 147 -14.35 1.85 -3.38
C THR A 147 -13.16 1.91 -4.35
N THR A 148 -12.64 3.11 -4.59
CA THR A 148 -11.55 3.39 -5.53
C THR A 148 -10.65 4.52 -5.07
N GLY A 149 -9.39 4.52 -5.50
CA GLY A 149 -8.49 5.67 -5.40
C GLY A 149 -7.43 5.56 -4.30
N PRO A 150 -6.86 6.72 -3.88
CA PRO A 150 -5.59 6.76 -3.14
C PRO A 150 -5.63 6.20 -1.72
N SER A 151 -6.81 6.09 -1.10
CA SER A 151 -6.97 5.49 0.23
C SER A 151 -7.01 3.97 0.19
N LYS A 152 -7.15 3.36 -1.00
CA LYS A 152 -7.36 1.91 -1.10
C LYS A 152 -6.13 1.15 -0.69
N ALA A 153 -6.35 0.10 0.09
CA ALA A 153 -5.29 -0.77 0.55
C ALA A 153 -4.81 -1.68 -0.58
N ILE A 154 -3.67 -2.33 -0.36
CA ILE A 154 -3.11 -3.31 -1.28
C ILE A 154 -3.01 -4.69 -0.65
N ASN A 155 -3.37 -5.72 -1.41
CA ASN A 155 -3.16 -7.11 -1.05
C ASN A 155 -1.76 -7.55 -1.47
N MET A 156 -1.01 -8.05 -0.50
CA MET A 156 0.31 -8.62 -0.69
C MET A 156 0.27 -10.12 -0.41
N PHE A 157 1.01 -10.88 -1.21
CA PHE A 157 1.10 -12.33 -1.13
C PHE A 157 2.53 -12.73 -0.77
N GLN A 158 2.71 -13.23 0.44
CA GLN A 158 3.96 -13.85 0.89
C GLN A 158 3.92 -15.32 0.51
N TYR A 159 4.85 -15.77 -0.31
CA TYR A 159 5.00 -17.17 -0.69
C TYR A 159 5.88 -17.93 0.28
N TYR A 160 5.66 -19.24 0.34
CA TYR A 160 6.42 -20.16 1.19
C TYR A 160 7.92 -20.17 0.84
N ASP A 161 8.26 -19.89 -0.42
CA ASP A 161 9.64 -19.78 -0.89
C ASP A 161 10.30 -18.41 -0.61
N GLY A 162 9.61 -17.52 0.10
CA GLY A 162 10.11 -16.18 0.44
C GLY A 162 9.84 -15.11 -0.60
N ALA A 163 9.26 -15.44 -1.76
CA ALA A 163 8.83 -14.43 -2.71
C ALA A 163 7.69 -13.59 -2.14
N LEU A 164 7.66 -12.31 -2.49
CA LEU A 164 6.57 -11.39 -2.15
C LEU A 164 6.05 -10.76 -3.44
N THR A 165 4.73 -10.83 -3.66
CA THR A 165 4.09 -10.20 -4.82
C THR A 165 2.88 -9.39 -4.39
N ASP A 166 2.44 -8.47 -5.24
CA ASP A 166 1.10 -7.89 -5.15
C ASP A 166 0.05 -8.77 -5.86
N TYR A 167 -1.22 -8.39 -5.79
CA TYR A 167 -2.33 -9.19 -6.35
C TYR A 167 -2.34 -9.23 -7.88
N ALA A 168 -1.83 -8.20 -8.57
CA ALA A 168 -1.73 -8.18 -10.02
C ALA A 168 -0.68 -9.18 -10.54
N HIS A 169 0.30 -9.55 -9.71
CA HIS A 169 1.47 -10.34 -10.10
C HIS A 169 1.62 -11.64 -9.30
N VAL A 170 0.52 -12.18 -8.74
CA VAL A 170 0.57 -13.51 -8.12
C VAL A 170 1.04 -14.57 -9.12
N LYS A 171 1.81 -15.54 -8.64
CA LYS A 171 2.35 -16.63 -9.45
C LYS A 171 1.20 -17.43 -10.10
N SER A 172 1.47 -17.99 -11.28
CA SER A 172 0.53 -18.93 -11.89
C SER A 172 0.40 -20.16 -11.00
N GLY A 173 -0.83 -20.57 -10.69
CA GLY A 173 -1.10 -21.71 -9.82
C GLY A 173 -0.93 -21.42 -8.33
N THR A 174 -1.02 -20.16 -7.91
CA THR A 174 -1.03 -19.78 -6.48
C THR A 174 -2.18 -20.44 -5.74
N TYR A 175 -1.89 -20.98 -4.55
CA TYR A 175 -2.87 -21.47 -3.60
C TYR A 175 -2.72 -20.77 -2.25
N VAL A 176 -3.85 -20.39 -1.66
CA VAL A 176 -3.95 -19.89 -0.29
C VAL A 176 -4.96 -20.75 0.44
N ASP A 177 -4.56 -21.34 1.56
CA ASP A 177 -5.44 -22.18 2.39
C ASP A 177 -6.20 -23.26 1.56
N GLY A 178 -5.49 -23.88 0.61
CA GLY A 178 -6.05 -24.89 -0.29
C GLY A 178 -6.95 -24.37 -1.42
N SER A 179 -7.14 -23.05 -1.53
CA SER A 179 -7.94 -22.40 -2.58
C SER A 179 -7.07 -21.75 -3.65
N ALA A 180 -7.38 -21.98 -4.92
CA ALA A 180 -6.66 -21.38 -6.04
C ALA A 180 -6.93 -19.86 -6.11
N VAL A 181 -5.87 -19.08 -6.31
CA VAL A 181 -5.93 -17.62 -6.45
C VAL A 181 -5.28 -17.22 -7.78
N GLY A 182 -6.01 -16.43 -8.57
CA GLY A 182 -5.53 -15.88 -9.84
C GLY A 182 -5.16 -14.40 -9.72
N ALA A 183 -4.35 -13.90 -10.66
CA ALA A 183 -3.97 -12.50 -10.70
C ALA A 183 -5.18 -11.57 -10.91
N CYS A 184 -5.19 -10.45 -10.20
CA CYS A 184 -6.21 -9.42 -10.31
C CYS A 184 -5.57 -8.03 -10.49
N PRO A 185 -5.23 -7.62 -11.73
CA PRO A 185 -4.64 -6.31 -11.99
C PRO A 185 -5.50 -5.13 -11.55
N SER A 186 -6.83 -5.26 -11.63
CA SER A 186 -7.78 -4.23 -11.20
C SER A 186 -7.95 -4.16 -9.69
N CYS A 187 -7.42 -5.11 -8.92
CA CYS A 187 -7.48 -5.10 -7.46
C CYS A 187 -6.36 -4.25 -6.85
N ASN A 188 -5.31 -3.94 -7.62
CA ASN A 188 -4.28 -3.02 -7.16
C ASN A 188 -4.73 -1.58 -7.33
N PRO A 189 -4.52 -0.73 -6.32
CA PRO A 189 -4.87 0.67 -6.43
C PRO A 189 -3.92 1.43 -7.36
N THR A 190 -4.45 2.46 -8.03
CA THR A 190 -3.74 3.20 -9.07
C THR A 190 -2.49 3.94 -8.58
N TRP A 191 -2.36 4.12 -7.27
CA TRP A 191 -1.20 4.75 -6.64
C TRP A 191 -0.02 3.77 -6.45
N PHE A 192 -0.27 2.46 -6.48
CA PHE A 192 0.75 1.46 -6.25
C PHE A 192 1.46 1.07 -7.54
N ASN A 193 2.79 1.14 -7.51
CA ASN A 193 3.63 0.69 -8.61
C ASN A 193 4.20 -0.68 -8.21
N GLY A 194 3.67 -1.74 -8.86
CA GLY A 194 3.85 -3.18 -8.59
C GLY A 194 5.23 -3.71 -8.23
N TRP A 195 5.28 -5.02 -7.99
CA TRP A 195 6.49 -5.83 -7.73
C TRP A 195 6.69 -6.89 -8.80
#